data_AF-A0A9Q8T8N5-F1
#
_entry.id   AF-A0A9Q8T8N5-F1
#
_cell.length_a   1.000
_cell.length_b   1.000
_cell.length_c   1.000
_cell.angle_alpha   90.00
_cell.angle_beta   90.00
_cell.angle_gamma   90.00
#
_symmetry.space_group_name_H-M   'P 1'
#
loop_
_entity.id
_entity.type
_entity.pdbx_description
1 polymer ?
#
loop_
_entity_poly.entity_id
_entity_poly.type
_entity_poly.pdbx_seq_one_letter_code
_entity_poly.pdbx_strand_id
1 'polypeptide(L)'
;MSYPGSPEFDAKNLEMSDIHFQGFGMLNNGLPNDLTHENAPDALEWFDESLMDEVVASMAVPEAEVSPFEADLSFIDDLAVPSIEKKWMFDLIFNDIIPYRFNDHFRLFPNIEFYRVLFYNRSDLMEIWGFVVRFHDWMSAVAASSPHQADEAIEALKFRATFYGWPGMLQKVSVPEAQPAENLSAQQQQELAIASAPPTATPSKEATEKSPRTQPLDQAEHQHALLKSELTIASTFQHKGIVQSMEHFKELDDAYGRYIKRAAGNAPQDDPSWPVSSEQQQAYVKVLFNSITDTSNFFELRKARERLANIAGSQERQEPDVAENPRKRHRGPCGRHNSEHSSARPKGMSKTDWALVNSQSTPVDLLEAVIHHRITAIEVELICWRLLKCAMKQQLGYTMRPLWSGPRTASTWEQFNTFSQRWSSICENLQDCKMIIHSLTRADWFCKFAGAPSKERGAKLSNDLLNGRRDIQNQVGRDTIKEKTSRQDWITSDDFEIRDKAGELVLKGGHLGDRKRRALAIRSQGGISG
;
A
#
# COMPACT_ATOMS: atom_id res chain seq x y z
N MET A 1 15.01 42.99 32.99
CA MET A 1 15.64 42.45 31.77
C MET A 1 14.54 41.81 30.96
N SER A 2 14.29 42.33 29.75
CA SER A 2 13.05 42.06 29.01
C SER A 2 13.33 41.18 27.80
N TYR A 3 12.48 40.18 27.55
CA TYR A 3 12.58 39.32 26.38
C TYR A 3 12.17 40.09 25.09
N PRO A 4 12.84 39.85 23.95
CA PRO A 4 12.42 40.41 22.66
C PRO A 4 11.15 39.71 22.14
N GLY A 5 10.29 40.47 21.47
CA GLY A 5 8.96 40.02 21.04
C GLY A 5 8.93 39.11 19.82
N SER A 6 7.80 38.40 19.67
CA SER A 6 7.48 37.61 18.48
C SER A 6 7.18 38.49 17.26
N PRO A 7 7.46 38.05 16.03
CA PRO A 7 7.11 38.78 14.82
C PRO A 7 5.61 38.66 14.52
N GLU A 8 4.98 39.81 14.30
CA GLU A 8 3.58 39.96 13.92
C GLU A 8 3.46 39.75 12.39
N PHE A 9 2.67 38.77 11.95
CA PHE A 9 2.45 38.47 10.53
C PHE A 9 1.22 39.25 10.02
N ASP A 10 1.43 40.38 9.35
CA ASP A 10 0.34 41.17 8.79
C ASP A 10 -0.17 40.56 7.46
N ALA A 11 -1.37 40.00 7.50
CA ALA A 11 -1.99 39.27 6.40
C ALA A 11 -2.81 40.15 5.43
N LYS A 12 -2.54 41.45 5.39
CA LYS A 12 -3.25 42.43 4.54
C LYS A 12 -2.40 42.89 3.36
N ASN A 13 -2.29 42.06 2.32
CA ASN A 13 -2.05 42.46 0.91
C ASN A 13 -1.90 41.23 -0.02
N LEU A 14 -3.00 40.51 -0.24
CA LEU A 14 -3.15 39.69 -1.45
C LEU A 14 -4.40 40.15 -2.20
N GLU A 15 -4.22 41.12 -3.10
CA GLU A 15 -5.25 41.49 -4.06
C GLU A 15 -5.51 40.32 -5.01
N MET A 16 -6.79 39.94 -5.15
CA MET A 16 -7.21 39.02 -6.21
C MET A 16 -7.17 39.77 -7.54
N SER A 17 -6.38 39.27 -8.48
CA SER A 17 -6.47 39.65 -9.90
C SER A 17 -6.86 38.44 -10.73
N ASP A 18 -7.71 38.68 -11.72
CA ASP A 18 -8.48 37.64 -12.41
C ASP A 18 -7.63 36.70 -13.27
N ILE A 19 -7.86 35.38 -13.13
CA ILE A 19 -7.35 34.38 -14.07
C ILE A 19 -8.50 33.93 -14.97
N HIS A 20 -8.55 34.54 -16.14
CA HIS A 20 -9.53 34.25 -17.19
C HIS A 20 -9.23 32.88 -17.83
N PHE A 21 -10.09 31.88 -17.61
CA PHE A 21 -9.99 30.60 -18.30
C PHE A 21 -10.69 30.68 -19.67
N GLN A 22 -9.95 30.45 -20.76
CA GLN A 22 -10.54 30.21 -22.08
C GLN A 22 -11.02 28.75 -22.18
N GLY A 23 -12.27 28.56 -22.62
CA GLY A 23 -12.88 27.25 -22.75
C GLY A 23 -12.41 26.49 -23.98
N PHE A 24 -12.09 25.21 -23.81
CA PHE A 24 -11.92 24.27 -24.93
C PHE A 24 -13.29 23.83 -25.45
N GLY A 25 -13.69 24.39 -26.60
CA GLY A 25 -14.80 23.84 -27.39
C GLY A 25 -14.34 22.63 -28.21
N MET A 26 -15.06 21.52 -28.11
CA MET A 26 -14.92 20.37 -29.01
C MET A 26 -16.26 20.11 -29.70
N LEU A 27 -16.20 19.85 -31.00
CA LEU A 27 -17.36 19.80 -31.90
C LEU A 27 -18.23 18.57 -31.66
N ASN A 28 -19.54 18.75 -31.86
CA ASN A 28 -20.58 17.79 -31.58
C ASN A 28 -21.06 17.13 -32.88
N ASN A 29 -20.67 15.88 -33.14
CA ASN A 29 -21.20 15.08 -34.25
C ASN A 29 -22.24 14.08 -33.72
N GLY A 30 -23.51 14.32 -34.02
CA GLY A 30 -24.61 13.43 -33.66
C GLY A 30 -24.99 12.46 -34.78
N LEU A 31 -25.42 11.26 -34.40
CA LEU A 31 -26.28 10.38 -35.18
C LEU A 31 -27.32 9.75 -34.23
N PRO A 32 -28.52 9.38 -34.72
CA PRO A 32 -29.65 9.01 -33.88
C PRO A 32 -29.63 7.51 -33.50
N ASN A 33 -30.11 7.21 -32.30
CA ASN A 33 -30.61 5.88 -31.95
C ASN A 33 -32.13 5.95 -31.84
N ASP A 34 -32.80 5.03 -32.51
CA ASP A 34 -34.19 4.66 -32.30
C ASP A 34 -34.24 3.16 -31.89
N LEU A 35 -35.43 2.66 -31.58
CA LEU A 35 -35.79 1.32 -31.08
C LEU A 35 -35.90 1.17 -29.56
N THR A 36 -37.16 1.12 -29.15
CA THR A 36 -37.73 0.71 -27.87
C THR A 36 -38.01 -0.81 -27.83
N HIS A 37 -38.06 -1.39 -26.63
CA HIS A 37 -38.80 -2.59 -26.17
C HIS A 37 -38.29 -2.87 -24.73
N GLU A 38 -39.05 -2.78 -23.64
CA GLU A 38 -40.28 -3.47 -23.19
C GLU A 38 -40.09 -4.91 -22.66
N ASN A 39 -40.33 -5.03 -21.34
CA ASN A 39 -41.02 -6.11 -20.59
C ASN A 39 -40.40 -7.52 -20.44
N ALA A 40 -40.09 -7.87 -19.18
CA ALA A 40 -40.29 -9.21 -18.59
C ALA A 40 -40.48 -9.09 -17.05
N PRO A 41 -41.26 -9.97 -16.37
CA PRO A 41 -41.79 -9.70 -15.01
C PRO A 41 -41.30 -10.65 -13.89
N ASP A 42 -41.88 -10.49 -12.69
CA ASP A 42 -41.54 -11.11 -11.40
C ASP A 42 -41.68 -12.65 -11.27
N ALA A 43 -40.81 -13.22 -10.43
CA ALA A 43 -40.90 -14.49 -9.70
C ALA A 43 -39.76 -14.50 -8.64
N LEU A 44 -39.83 -15.09 -7.45
CA LEU A 44 -40.82 -15.97 -6.80
C LEU A 44 -40.69 -15.78 -5.26
N GLU A 45 -41.77 -15.89 -4.49
CA GLU A 45 -41.71 -16.03 -3.02
C GLU A 45 -41.51 -17.50 -2.58
N TRP A 46 -41.57 -17.73 -1.26
CA TRP A 46 -41.61 -19.02 -0.51
C TRP A 46 -40.27 -19.61 -0.05
N PHE A 47 -40.02 -19.49 1.26
CA PHE A 47 -39.53 -20.61 2.09
C PHE A 47 -40.22 -20.57 3.46
N ASP A 48 -40.55 -21.75 3.97
CA ASP A 48 -41.44 -21.96 5.13
C ASP A 48 -40.61 -22.35 6.38
N GLU A 49 -40.86 -21.70 7.52
CA GLU A 49 -40.13 -21.94 8.78
C GLU A 49 -40.79 -23.09 9.58
N SER A 50 -40.67 -24.32 9.09
CA SER A 50 -41.20 -25.50 9.80
C SER A 50 -40.38 -26.79 9.56
N LEU A 51 -39.11 -26.80 9.97
CA LEU A 51 -38.27 -28.01 9.92
C LEU A 51 -37.13 -28.04 10.97
N MET A 52 -37.44 -27.73 12.24
CA MET A 52 -36.42 -27.74 13.32
C MET A 52 -36.80 -28.55 14.58
N ASP A 53 -38.03 -29.06 14.70
CA ASP A 53 -38.50 -29.71 15.95
C ASP A 53 -38.48 -31.26 15.94
N GLU A 54 -38.00 -31.92 14.87
CA GLU A 54 -38.14 -33.39 14.68
C GLU A 54 -36.81 -34.17 14.48
N VAL A 55 -35.70 -33.75 15.10
CA VAL A 55 -34.39 -34.46 15.01
C VAL A 55 -33.73 -34.75 16.37
N VAL A 56 -34.47 -34.73 17.48
CA VAL A 56 -33.91 -34.97 18.84
C VAL A 56 -34.06 -36.44 19.30
N ALA A 57 -34.39 -37.37 18.39
CA ALA A 57 -34.84 -38.72 18.74
C ALA A 57 -34.09 -39.89 18.06
N SER A 58 -32.75 -39.87 18.01
CA SER A 58 -31.95 -41.10 17.75
C SER A 58 -30.47 -41.01 18.16
N MET A 59 -30.17 -40.98 19.47
CA MET A 59 -28.79 -41.15 19.94
C MET A 59 -28.40 -42.64 20.03
N ALA A 60 -28.19 -43.26 18.88
CA ALA A 60 -27.23 -44.37 18.78
C ALA A 60 -25.83 -43.76 18.67
N VAL A 61 -24.86 -44.25 19.43
CA VAL A 61 -23.46 -43.86 19.26
C VAL A 61 -22.99 -44.45 17.92
N PRO A 62 -22.65 -43.65 16.90
CA PRO A 62 -22.13 -44.19 15.66
C PRO A 62 -20.76 -44.82 15.94
N GLU A 63 -20.45 -45.91 15.24
CA GLU A 63 -19.08 -46.42 15.17
C GLU A 63 -18.18 -45.28 14.73
N ALA A 64 -17.03 -45.10 15.38
CA ALA A 64 -16.15 -43.98 15.11
C ALA A 64 -15.65 -44.04 13.66
N GLU A 65 -16.24 -43.21 12.79
CA GLU A 65 -15.87 -43.17 11.37
C GLU A 65 -14.38 -42.85 11.25
N VAL A 66 -13.63 -43.86 10.81
CA VAL A 66 -12.18 -43.74 10.61
C VAL A 66 -11.95 -42.66 9.55
N SER A 67 -11.17 -41.65 9.89
CA SER A 67 -10.89 -40.53 8.99
C SER A 67 -10.45 -41.05 7.62
N PRO A 68 -10.99 -40.53 6.49
CA PRO A 68 -10.57 -40.94 5.15
C PRO A 68 -9.06 -40.80 4.90
N PHE A 69 -8.37 -39.93 5.65
CA PHE A 69 -6.91 -39.78 5.58
C PHE A 69 -6.12 -40.92 6.26
N GLU A 70 -6.74 -41.72 7.13
CA GLU A 70 -6.07 -42.87 7.76
C GLU A 70 -5.71 -43.95 6.72
N ALA A 71 -6.46 -44.03 5.62
CA ALA A 71 -6.12 -44.85 4.47
C ALA A 71 -4.87 -44.34 3.73
N ASP A 72 -4.70 -43.02 3.63
CA ASP A 72 -3.48 -42.41 3.08
C ASP A 72 -2.28 -42.61 4.01
N LEU A 73 -2.47 -42.52 5.34
CA LEU A 73 -1.45 -42.87 6.34
C LEU A 73 -1.04 -44.34 6.24
N SER A 74 -2.02 -45.24 6.06
CA SER A 74 -1.77 -46.68 5.86
C SER A 74 -0.95 -46.94 4.58
N PHE A 75 -1.24 -46.23 3.49
CA PHE A 75 -0.46 -46.27 2.24
C PHE A 75 0.96 -45.69 2.42
N ILE A 76 1.09 -44.60 3.19
CA ILE A 76 2.40 -44.03 3.55
C ILE A 76 3.21 -45.01 4.39
N ASP A 77 2.59 -45.76 5.31
CA ASP A 77 3.30 -46.68 6.22
C ASP A 77 3.54 -48.08 5.59
N ASP A 78 2.90 -48.43 4.46
CA ASP A 78 3.08 -49.73 3.78
C ASP A 78 4.48 -49.88 3.14
N LEU A 79 5.32 -50.74 3.71
CA LEU A 79 6.68 -51.01 3.24
C LEU A 79 6.76 -51.64 1.84
N ALA A 80 5.66 -52.17 1.28
CA ALA A 80 5.62 -52.69 -0.08
C ALA A 80 5.57 -51.58 -1.14
N VAL A 81 5.06 -50.39 -0.79
CA VAL A 81 4.94 -49.24 -1.70
C VAL A 81 6.30 -48.52 -1.84
N PRO A 82 6.84 -48.35 -3.06
CA PRO A 82 8.11 -47.66 -3.29
C PRO A 82 8.13 -46.24 -2.72
N SER A 83 9.26 -45.82 -2.13
CA SER A 83 9.40 -44.46 -1.55
C SER A 83 9.19 -43.33 -2.56
N ILE A 84 9.46 -43.57 -3.85
CA ILE A 84 9.19 -42.61 -4.93
C ILE A 84 7.69 -42.33 -5.12
N GLU A 85 6.83 -43.32 -4.88
CA GLU A 85 5.36 -43.19 -4.97
C GLU A 85 4.76 -42.49 -3.74
N LYS A 86 5.51 -42.44 -2.62
CA LYS A 86 5.14 -41.67 -1.41
C LYS A 86 5.68 -40.24 -1.43
N LYS A 87 6.76 -40.00 -2.19
CA LYS A 87 7.49 -38.74 -2.18
C LYS A 87 6.60 -37.53 -2.51
N TRP A 88 5.73 -37.65 -3.51
CA TRP A 88 4.85 -36.55 -3.92
C TRP A 88 3.86 -36.13 -2.81
N MET A 89 3.42 -37.09 -1.98
CA MET A 89 2.53 -36.83 -0.82
C MET A 89 3.24 -35.96 0.22
N PHE A 90 4.52 -36.27 0.51
CA PHE A 90 5.34 -35.47 1.42
C PHE A 90 5.73 -34.12 0.83
N ASP A 91 6.10 -34.07 -0.46
CA ASP A 91 6.37 -32.80 -1.15
C ASP A 91 5.15 -31.87 -1.08
N LEU A 92 3.94 -32.39 -1.32
CA LEU A 92 2.70 -31.62 -1.23
C LEU A 92 2.39 -31.19 0.22
N ILE A 93 2.44 -32.11 1.20
CA ILE A 93 2.17 -31.78 2.61
C ILE A 93 3.13 -30.70 3.12
N PHE A 94 4.43 -30.85 2.90
CA PHE A 94 5.44 -29.99 3.56
C PHE A 94 5.84 -28.74 2.78
N ASN A 95 5.78 -28.75 1.44
CA ASN A 95 6.12 -27.57 0.64
C ASN A 95 4.87 -26.76 0.26
N ASP A 96 3.73 -27.42 0.05
CA ASP A 96 2.56 -26.81 -0.57
C ASP A 96 1.37 -26.59 0.39
N ILE A 97 1.24 -27.37 1.48
CA ILE A 97 0.12 -27.22 2.44
C ILE A 97 0.54 -26.58 3.77
N ILE A 98 1.47 -27.21 4.50
CA ILE A 98 1.90 -26.79 5.85
C ILE A 98 2.47 -25.36 5.92
N PRO A 99 3.24 -24.84 4.93
CA PRO A 99 3.76 -23.48 4.99
C PRO A 99 2.71 -22.37 5.03
N TYR A 100 1.45 -22.69 4.70
CA TYR A 100 0.31 -21.76 4.74
C TYR A 100 -0.52 -21.85 6.03
N ARG A 101 -0.20 -22.77 6.95
CA ARG A 101 -0.82 -22.83 8.28
C ARG A 101 -0.56 -21.53 9.04
N PHE A 102 -1.60 -20.98 9.69
CA PHE A 102 -1.45 -19.73 10.43
C PHE A 102 -0.56 -19.92 11.66
N ASN A 103 0.24 -18.90 11.97
CA ASN A 103 1.09 -18.85 13.18
C ASN A 103 0.39 -18.12 14.35
N ASP A 104 -0.94 -18.08 14.34
CA ASP A 104 -1.75 -17.47 15.40
C ASP A 104 -1.96 -18.43 16.60
N HIS A 105 -2.80 -18.03 17.56
CA HIS A 105 -3.06 -18.85 18.75
C HIS A 105 -3.84 -20.14 18.47
N PHE A 106 -4.58 -20.22 17.36
CA PHE A 106 -5.36 -21.41 17.01
C PHE A 106 -4.61 -22.33 16.05
N ARG A 107 -3.58 -21.81 15.36
CA ARG A 107 -2.71 -22.54 14.42
C ARG A 107 -3.51 -23.31 13.36
N LEU A 108 -4.58 -22.70 12.88
CA LEU A 108 -5.47 -23.32 11.90
C LEU A 108 -4.86 -23.27 10.50
N PHE A 109 -5.31 -24.18 9.64
CA PHE A 109 -5.09 -24.07 8.20
C PHE A 109 -6.08 -23.05 7.61
N PRO A 110 -5.73 -22.36 6.51
CA PRO A 110 -6.68 -21.62 5.68
C PRO A 110 -7.89 -22.48 5.28
N ASN A 111 -9.02 -21.85 4.96
CA ASN A 111 -10.17 -22.56 4.39
C ASN A 111 -9.78 -23.37 3.14
N ILE A 112 -10.36 -24.55 2.91
CA ILE A 112 -10.01 -25.44 1.80
C ILE A 112 -10.02 -24.76 0.41
N GLU A 113 -10.91 -23.80 0.16
CA GLU A 113 -10.95 -23.06 -1.11
C GLU A 113 -9.68 -22.20 -1.36
N PHE A 114 -8.91 -21.85 -0.32
CA PHE A 114 -7.58 -21.24 -0.49
C PHE A 114 -6.65 -22.16 -1.27
N TYR A 115 -6.63 -23.46 -0.95
CA TYR A 115 -5.80 -24.45 -1.62
C TYR A 115 -6.24 -24.69 -3.06
N ARG A 116 -7.55 -24.55 -3.34
CA ARG A 116 -8.09 -24.60 -4.70
C ARG A 116 -7.56 -23.46 -5.57
N VAL A 117 -7.42 -22.26 -5.01
CA VAL A 117 -6.81 -21.10 -5.69
C VAL A 117 -5.30 -21.27 -5.81
N LEU A 118 -4.63 -21.73 -4.75
CA LEU A 118 -3.19 -21.97 -4.72
C LEU A 118 -2.75 -22.98 -5.80
N PHE A 119 -3.52 -24.06 -5.97
CA PHE A 119 -3.22 -25.13 -6.92
C PHE A 119 -3.92 -24.97 -8.28
N TYR A 120 -4.59 -23.84 -8.55
CA TYR A 120 -5.34 -23.60 -9.79
C TYR A 120 -4.50 -23.80 -11.07
N ASN A 121 -3.20 -23.46 -11.03
CA ASN A 121 -2.29 -23.59 -12.17
C ASN A 121 -1.50 -24.92 -12.21
N ARG A 122 -1.78 -25.87 -11.30
CA ARG A 122 -1.11 -27.18 -11.27
C ARG A 122 -1.73 -28.13 -12.29
N SER A 123 -0.90 -28.75 -13.13
CA SER A 123 -1.34 -29.73 -14.13
C SER A 123 -1.88 -31.01 -13.50
N ASP A 124 -1.42 -31.35 -12.29
CA ASP A 124 -1.80 -32.52 -11.49
C ASP A 124 -2.96 -32.24 -10.51
N LEU A 125 -3.61 -31.05 -10.58
CA LEU A 125 -4.64 -30.61 -9.63
C LEU A 125 -5.71 -31.67 -9.36
N MET A 126 -6.27 -32.29 -10.41
CA MET A 126 -7.36 -33.27 -10.27
C MET A 126 -6.91 -34.56 -9.58
N GLU A 127 -5.63 -34.92 -9.65
CA GLU A 127 -5.06 -36.12 -9.03
C GLU A 127 -4.78 -35.85 -7.54
N ILE A 128 -4.19 -34.70 -7.21
CA ILE A 128 -3.83 -34.35 -5.83
C ILE A 128 -5.02 -33.86 -4.99
N TRP A 129 -6.06 -33.29 -5.61
CA TRP A 129 -7.12 -32.58 -4.86
C TRP A 129 -7.83 -33.45 -3.82
N GLY A 130 -8.12 -34.71 -4.16
CA GLY A 130 -8.76 -35.64 -3.22
C GLY A 130 -7.92 -35.88 -1.97
N PHE A 131 -6.59 -35.91 -2.09
CA PHE A 131 -5.66 -36.06 -0.98
C PHE A 131 -5.51 -34.76 -0.16
N VAL A 132 -5.50 -33.59 -0.81
CA VAL A 132 -5.51 -32.28 -0.13
C VAL A 132 -6.72 -32.14 0.78
N VAL A 133 -7.92 -32.49 0.29
CA VAL A 133 -9.16 -32.41 1.07
C VAL A 133 -9.10 -33.34 2.29
N ARG A 134 -8.74 -34.62 2.11
CA ARG A 134 -8.65 -35.58 3.23
C ARG A 134 -7.63 -35.16 4.28
N PHE A 135 -6.46 -34.67 3.87
CA PHE A 135 -5.46 -34.14 4.81
C PHE A 135 -5.97 -32.92 5.57
N HIS A 136 -6.64 -31.99 4.89
CA HIS A 136 -7.19 -30.76 5.49
C HIS A 136 -8.29 -31.07 6.51
N ASP A 137 -9.23 -31.95 6.16
CA ASP A 137 -10.31 -32.38 7.06
C ASP A 137 -9.75 -33.09 8.31
N TRP A 138 -8.79 -34.01 8.12
CA TRP A 138 -8.12 -34.70 9.22
C TRP A 138 -7.35 -33.75 10.14
N MET A 139 -6.50 -32.88 9.59
CA MET A 139 -5.77 -31.88 10.37
C MET A 139 -6.72 -30.90 11.09
N SER A 140 -7.86 -30.56 10.48
CA SER A 140 -8.87 -29.70 11.09
C SER A 140 -9.55 -30.39 12.27
N ALA A 141 -9.87 -31.68 12.17
CA ALA A 141 -10.42 -32.47 13.27
C ALA A 141 -9.42 -32.63 14.45
N VAL A 142 -8.14 -32.87 14.14
CA VAL A 142 -7.07 -32.92 15.14
C VAL A 142 -6.89 -31.55 15.81
N ALA A 143 -6.82 -30.46 15.04
CA ALA A 143 -6.65 -29.10 15.58
C ALA A 143 -7.85 -28.62 16.40
N ALA A 144 -9.08 -29.02 16.03
CA ALA A 144 -10.29 -28.76 16.80
C ALA A 144 -10.30 -29.47 18.16
N SER A 145 -9.63 -30.62 18.26
CA SER A 145 -9.43 -31.34 19.53
C SER A 145 -8.33 -30.69 20.38
N SER A 146 -7.18 -30.37 19.76
CA SER A 146 -6.11 -29.57 20.38
C SER A 146 -5.13 -29.05 19.31
N PRO A 147 -4.81 -27.73 19.28
CA PRO A 147 -3.76 -27.20 18.41
C PRO A 147 -2.38 -27.84 18.65
N HIS A 148 -2.13 -28.35 19.86
CA HIS A 148 -0.87 -29.02 20.22
C HIS A 148 -0.79 -30.44 19.63
N GLN A 149 -1.91 -31.15 19.52
CA GLN A 149 -1.98 -32.45 18.84
C GLN A 149 -1.75 -32.31 17.33
N ALA A 150 -2.17 -31.19 16.74
CA ALA A 150 -1.87 -30.89 15.34
C ALA A 150 -0.36 -30.64 15.11
N ASP A 151 0.34 -30.06 16.09
CA ASP A 151 1.81 -29.93 16.03
C ASP A 151 2.49 -31.31 16.13
N GLU A 152 2.05 -32.16 17.06
CA GLU A 152 2.54 -33.54 17.22
C GLU A 152 2.30 -34.41 15.97
N ALA A 153 1.12 -34.27 15.35
CA ALA A 153 0.79 -34.95 14.09
C ALA A 153 1.71 -34.54 12.93
N ILE A 154 2.05 -33.24 12.84
CA ILE A 154 2.99 -32.72 11.83
C ILE A 154 4.41 -33.24 12.07
N GLU A 155 4.90 -33.27 13.33
CA GLU A 155 6.22 -33.84 13.63
C GLU A 155 6.27 -35.36 13.39
N ALA A 156 5.19 -36.10 13.68
CA ALA A 156 5.07 -37.51 13.34
C ALA A 156 5.12 -37.75 11.81
N LEU A 157 4.47 -36.89 11.02
CA LEU A 157 4.57 -36.93 9.56
C LEU A 157 6.00 -36.59 9.07
N LYS A 158 6.71 -35.64 9.69
CA LYS A 158 8.11 -35.34 9.35
C LYS A 158 9.03 -36.52 9.65
N PHE A 159 8.79 -37.22 10.74
CA PHE A 159 9.52 -38.43 11.10
C PHE A 159 9.29 -39.56 10.08
N ARG A 160 8.05 -39.79 9.65
CA ARG A 160 7.74 -40.70 8.52
C ARG A 160 8.46 -40.27 7.23
N ALA A 161 8.42 -38.98 6.90
CA ALA A 161 9.05 -38.45 5.70
C ALA A 161 10.57 -38.69 5.69
N THR A 162 11.26 -38.45 6.81
CA THR A 162 12.70 -38.70 6.92
C THR A 162 13.05 -40.19 6.87
N PHE A 163 12.21 -41.07 7.42
CA PHE A 163 12.34 -42.53 7.25
C PHE A 163 12.29 -42.97 5.78
N TYR A 164 11.43 -42.34 4.96
CA TYR A 164 11.35 -42.58 3.51
C TYR A 164 12.33 -41.74 2.66
N GLY A 165 13.28 -41.04 3.30
CA GLY A 165 14.34 -40.29 2.62
C GLY A 165 13.95 -38.89 2.13
N TRP A 166 12.90 -38.29 2.70
CA TRP A 166 12.46 -36.91 2.43
C TRP A 166 12.88 -35.96 3.58
N PRO A 167 13.29 -34.69 3.31
CA PRO A 167 13.55 -34.14 1.98
C PRO A 167 14.80 -34.80 1.41
N GLY A 168 14.77 -35.08 0.10
CA GLY A 168 15.80 -35.90 -0.57
C GLY A 168 17.20 -35.50 -0.16
N MET A 169 17.88 -36.36 0.61
CA MET A 169 19.30 -36.15 0.92
C MET A 169 20.05 -36.12 -0.40
N LEU A 170 20.44 -34.91 -0.81
CA LEU A 170 21.38 -34.69 -1.90
C LEU A 170 22.67 -35.42 -1.53
N GLN A 171 22.81 -36.65 -2.03
CA GLN A 171 24.09 -37.34 -2.09
C GLN A 171 25.00 -36.44 -2.90
N LYS A 172 25.82 -35.68 -2.16
CA LYS A 172 26.83 -34.79 -2.71
C LYS A 172 27.92 -35.67 -3.29
N VAL A 173 27.72 -36.12 -4.53
CA VAL A 173 28.68 -36.95 -5.28
C VAL A 173 29.96 -36.14 -5.44
N SER A 174 30.90 -36.36 -4.54
CA SER A 174 32.21 -35.73 -4.55
C SER A 174 33.06 -36.41 -5.63
N VAL A 175 33.03 -35.85 -6.83
CA VAL A 175 33.99 -36.18 -7.89
C VAL A 175 35.37 -35.63 -7.47
N PRO A 176 36.43 -36.47 -7.42
CA PRO A 176 37.77 -35.99 -7.09
C PRO A 176 38.41 -35.34 -8.32
N GLU A 177 38.55 -34.02 -8.30
CA GLU A 177 39.21 -33.27 -9.36
C GLU A 177 40.74 -33.23 -9.15
N ALA A 178 41.49 -33.54 -10.21
CA ALA A 178 42.93 -33.73 -10.15
C ALA A 178 43.72 -32.42 -10.32
N GLN A 179 44.85 -32.30 -9.62
CA GLN A 179 45.82 -31.23 -9.81
C GLN A 179 46.55 -31.36 -11.17
N PRO A 180 47.06 -30.23 -11.70
CA PRO A 180 48.42 -30.23 -12.21
C PRO A 180 49.30 -29.17 -11.54
N ALA A 181 50.61 -29.40 -11.59
CA ALA A 181 51.62 -28.74 -10.79
C ALA A 181 52.29 -27.53 -11.47
N GLU A 182 52.90 -26.70 -10.63
CA GLU A 182 54.17 -25.97 -10.80
C GLU A 182 54.57 -25.41 -12.18
N ASN A 183 54.89 -24.11 -12.19
CA ASN A 183 56.25 -23.71 -12.55
C ASN A 183 56.67 -22.37 -11.89
N LEU A 184 57.98 -22.22 -11.70
CA LEU A 184 58.63 -21.23 -10.84
C LEU A 184 59.47 -20.20 -11.65
N SER A 185 59.88 -19.13 -10.95
CA SER A 185 60.95 -18.18 -11.31
C SER A 185 60.60 -17.08 -12.35
N ALA A 186 61.20 -15.88 -12.33
CA ALA A 186 62.26 -15.36 -11.46
C ALA A 186 62.15 -13.83 -11.20
N GLN A 187 62.50 -13.45 -9.95
CA GLN A 187 63.34 -12.32 -9.51
C GLN A 187 63.40 -10.97 -10.29
N GLN A 188 63.18 -9.88 -9.50
CA GLN A 188 64.10 -8.73 -9.28
C GLN A 188 64.45 -7.82 -10.48
N GLN A 189 64.74 -6.52 -10.34
CA GLN A 189 64.91 -5.62 -9.19
C GLN A 189 64.72 -4.17 -9.69
N GLN A 190 64.50 -3.22 -8.78
CA GLN A 190 65.34 -2.01 -8.57
C GLN A 190 64.52 -0.78 -8.13
N GLU A 191 65.21 0.09 -7.39
CA GLU A 191 64.71 1.02 -6.38
C GLU A 191 64.85 2.50 -6.78
N LEU A 192 64.05 3.37 -6.13
CA LEU A 192 64.36 4.75 -5.64
C LEU A 192 64.89 5.81 -6.66
N ALA A 193 64.72 7.13 -6.49
CA ALA A 193 63.78 7.98 -5.73
C ALA A 193 64.03 9.47 -6.12
N ILE A 194 63.31 10.40 -5.46
CA ILE A 194 63.64 11.83 -5.22
C ILE A 194 63.26 12.87 -6.31
N ALA A 195 62.34 13.72 -5.86
CA ALA A 195 62.03 15.14 -6.15
C ALA A 195 63.00 15.99 -7.03
N SER A 196 62.44 16.94 -7.81
CA SER A 196 62.17 18.31 -7.32
C SER A 196 61.52 19.23 -8.38
N ALA A 197 60.85 20.29 -7.92
CA ALA A 197 60.38 21.45 -8.68
C ALA A 197 60.75 22.74 -7.89
N PRO A 198 60.34 23.97 -8.27
CA PRO A 198 59.87 24.47 -9.56
C PRO A 198 61.02 25.36 -10.16
N PRO A 199 61.03 26.73 -10.28
CA PRO A 199 60.01 27.80 -10.30
C PRO A 199 59.90 28.55 -11.65
N THR A 200 58.79 29.26 -11.88
CA THR A 200 58.74 30.70 -12.29
C THR A 200 57.29 31.19 -12.19
N ALA A 201 57.08 32.37 -11.62
CA ALA A 201 55.76 33.00 -11.46
C ALA A 201 55.72 34.38 -12.13
N THR A 202 54.55 34.77 -12.67
CA THR A 202 53.97 36.14 -12.58
C THR A 202 52.55 36.16 -13.21
N PRO A 203 51.68 37.16 -12.90
CA PRO A 203 50.23 36.93 -12.79
C PRO A 203 49.38 37.63 -13.87
N SER A 204 48.09 37.24 -13.98
CA SER A 204 47.00 38.22 -14.13
C SER A 204 45.57 37.65 -14.08
N LYS A 205 44.74 38.37 -13.33
CA LYS A 205 43.33 38.74 -13.58
C LYS A 205 42.19 37.74 -13.39
N GLU A 206 41.19 38.29 -12.69
CA GLU A 206 39.85 37.79 -12.44
C GLU A 206 39.13 37.31 -13.72
N ALA A 207 38.52 36.14 -13.64
CA ALA A 207 37.45 35.72 -14.54
C ALA A 207 36.47 34.81 -13.79
N THR A 208 35.40 35.44 -13.30
CA THR A 208 34.07 34.88 -12.99
C THR A 208 33.92 33.36 -12.88
N GLU A 209 33.63 32.86 -11.66
CA GLU A 209 33.28 31.46 -11.41
C GLU A 209 32.00 31.04 -12.16
N LYS A 210 32.16 30.57 -13.40
CA LYS A 210 31.15 29.76 -14.06
C LYS A 210 31.31 28.33 -13.55
N SER A 211 30.40 27.94 -12.67
CA SER A 211 30.20 26.57 -12.16
C SER A 211 30.63 25.51 -13.18
N PRO A 212 31.59 24.63 -12.87
CA PRO A 212 32.01 23.58 -13.79
C PRO A 212 30.81 22.67 -14.04
N ARG A 213 30.26 22.74 -15.24
CA ARG A 213 29.20 21.85 -15.73
C ARG A 213 29.76 20.44 -15.74
N THR A 214 29.52 19.71 -14.66
CA THR A 214 30.04 18.36 -14.44
C THR A 214 29.60 17.50 -15.60
N GLN A 215 30.55 17.00 -16.38
CA GLN A 215 30.25 15.99 -17.39
C GLN A 215 29.70 14.75 -16.66
N PRO A 216 28.66 14.10 -17.20
CA PRO A 216 28.18 12.85 -16.63
C PRO A 216 29.23 11.76 -16.89
N LEU A 217 30.13 11.53 -15.92
CA LEU A 217 30.95 10.33 -15.87
C LEU A 217 30.05 9.10 -15.96
N ASP A 218 30.48 8.07 -16.69
CA ASP A 218 29.67 6.90 -17.08
C ASP A 218 28.94 6.20 -15.92
N GLN A 219 27.69 6.59 -15.66
CA GLN A 219 26.80 5.98 -14.67
C GLN A 219 26.04 4.75 -15.22
N ALA A 220 26.74 3.88 -15.96
CA ALA A 220 26.12 2.71 -16.62
C ALA A 220 26.61 1.35 -16.09
N GLU A 221 27.62 1.31 -15.23
CA GLU A 221 28.19 0.06 -14.71
C GLU A 221 27.22 -0.72 -13.80
N HIS A 222 26.34 -0.03 -13.05
CA HIS A 222 25.35 -0.68 -12.19
C HIS A 222 24.10 -1.19 -12.95
N GLN A 223 24.02 -1.00 -14.26
CA GLN A 223 22.84 -1.34 -15.06
C GLN A 223 22.94 -2.78 -15.60
N HIS A 224 21.94 -3.59 -15.30
CA HIS A 224 21.84 -4.96 -15.83
C HIS A 224 21.80 -4.94 -17.37
N ALA A 225 22.66 -5.74 -18.01
CA ALA A 225 22.92 -5.67 -19.45
C ALA A 225 21.65 -5.81 -20.30
N LEU A 226 20.78 -6.78 -19.97
CA LEU A 226 19.51 -7.00 -20.69
C LEU A 226 18.53 -5.83 -20.54
N LEU A 227 18.51 -5.15 -19.39
CA LEU A 227 17.64 -3.98 -19.19
C LEU A 227 18.16 -2.80 -19.99
N LYS A 228 19.49 -2.60 -20.02
CA LYS A 228 20.14 -1.54 -20.78
C LYS A 228 19.86 -1.65 -22.28
N SER A 229 19.80 -2.87 -22.83
CA SER A 229 19.39 -3.09 -24.22
C SER A 229 17.88 -2.93 -24.41
N GLU A 230 17.04 -3.73 -23.72
CA GLU A 230 15.61 -3.80 -24.03
C GLU A 230 14.85 -2.49 -23.73
N LEU A 231 15.24 -1.72 -22.72
CA LEU A 231 14.59 -0.44 -22.40
C LEU A 231 14.81 0.66 -23.46
N THR A 232 15.72 0.46 -24.41
CA THR A 232 15.94 1.38 -25.54
C THR A 232 15.17 0.97 -26.81
N ILE A 233 14.61 -0.24 -26.84
CA ILE A 233 13.90 -0.78 -28.00
C ILE A 233 12.46 -0.26 -28.02
N ALA A 234 12.00 0.20 -29.18
CA ALA A 234 10.61 0.62 -29.34
C ALA A 234 9.64 -0.55 -29.11
N SER A 235 8.57 -0.32 -28.35
CA SER A 235 7.55 -1.35 -28.10
C SER A 235 6.86 -1.77 -29.38
N THR A 236 6.92 -3.06 -29.69
CA THR A 236 6.15 -3.71 -30.77
C THR A 236 4.80 -4.24 -30.28
N PHE A 237 4.52 -4.16 -28.97
CA PHE A 237 3.36 -4.77 -28.30
C PHE A 237 3.16 -6.28 -28.54
N GLN A 238 4.20 -6.98 -28.98
CA GLN A 238 4.22 -8.45 -29.11
C GLN A 238 4.91 -9.06 -27.89
N HIS A 239 4.38 -10.18 -27.38
CA HIS A 239 5.00 -10.91 -26.28
C HIS A 239 6.25 -11.66 -26.75
N LYS A 240 7.43 -11.12 -26.39
CA LYS A 240 8.74 -11.69 -26.77
C LYS A 240 9.28 -12.78 -25.83
N GLY A 241 8.68 -13.00 -24.65
CA GLY A 241 9.22 -13.95 -23.66
C GLY A 241 10.59 -13.57 -23.06
N ILE A 242 10.92 -12.27 -22.98
CA ILE A 242 12.21 -11.77 -22.45
C ILE A 242 12.46 -12.29 -21.02
N VAL A 243 11.42 -12.26 -20.19
CA VAL A 243 11.45 -12.80 -18.82
C VAL A 243 11.06 -14.28 -18.90
N GLN A 244 11.99 -15.16 -18.56
CA GLN A 244 11.90 -16.60 -18.87
C GLN A 244 11.37 -17.47 -17.71
N SER A 245 11.63 -17.06 -16.47
CA SER A 245 11.19 -17.77 -15.27
C SER A 245 10.91 -16.80 -14.12
N MET A 246 10.39 -17.32 -13.00
CA MET A 246 10.14 -16.55 -11.79
C MET A 246 11.44 -16.05 -11.12
N GLU A 247 12.54 -16.77 -11.28
CA GLU A 247 13.87 -16.45 -10.77
C GLU A 247 14.47 -15.31 -11.60
N HIS A 248 14.42 -15.45 -12.93
CA HIS A 248 14.83 -14.39 -13.86
C HIS A 248 13.97 -13.12 -13.69
N PHE A 249 12.67 -13.26 -13.38
CA PHE A 249 11.82 -12.13 -12.99
C PHE A 249 12.32 -11.43 -11.73
N LYS A 250 12.60 -12.16 -10.64
CA LYS A 250 13.08 -11.59 -9.37
C LYS A 250 14.41 -10.83 -9.52
N GLU A 251 15.33 -11.37 -10.33
CA GLU A 251 16.59 -10.73 -10.66
C GLU A 251 16.38 -9.43 -11.45
N LEU A 252 15.59 -9.50 -12.54
CA LEU A 252 15.30 -8.34 -13.37
C LEU A 252 14.52 -7.26 -12.64
N ASP A 253 13.60 -7.60 -11.73
CA ASP A 253 12.80 -6.63 -10.97
C ASP A 253 13.68 -5.84 -9.96
N ASP A 254 14.55 -6.50 -9.21
CA ASP A 254 15.51 -5.83 -8.32
C ASP A 254 16.52 -4.98 -9.10
N ALA A 255 16.99 -5.47 -10.25
CA ALA A 255 17.84 -4.71 -11.17
C ALA A 255 17.10 -3.49 -11.77
N TYR A 256 15.83 -3.64 -12.14
CA TYR A 256 15.01 -2.58 -12.72
C TYR A 256 14.70 -1.48 -11.70
N GLY A 257 14.39 -1.84 -10.45
CA GLY A 257 14.30 -0.88 -9.34
C GLY A 257 15.59 -0.07 -9.15
N ARG A 258 16.76 -0.73 -9.30
CA ARG A 258 18.08 -0.09 -9.14
C ARG A 258 18.59 0.62 -10.41
N TYR A 259 17.89 0.54 -11.53
CA TYR A 259 18.36 1.01 -12.84
C TYR A 259 18.76 2.50 -12.85
N ILE A 260 18.03 3.33 -12.10
CA ILE A 260 18.35 4.75 -11.90
C ILE A 260 19.16 4.92 -10.61
N LYS A 261 20.43 5.33 -10.78
CA LYS A 261 21.32 5.77 -9.70
C LYS A 261 21.44 7.29 -9.72
N ARG A 262 21.58 7.90 -8.55
CA ARG A 262 21.76 9.33 -8.29
C ARG A 262 23.09 9.55 -7.57
N ALA A 263 23.46 10.81 -7.36
CA ALA A 263 24.52 11.16 -6.41
C ALA A 263 24.18 10.58 -5.03
N ALA A 264 25.02 9.67 -4.55
CA ALA A 264 24.94 9.11 -3.21
C ALA A 264 25.42 10.14 -2.18
N GLY A 265 25.16 9.88 -0.90
CA GLY A 265 25.87 10.55 0.18
C GLY A 265 27.25 9.91 0.40
N ASN A 266 27.78 10.02 1.62
CA ASN A 266 28.92 9.24 2.07
C ASN A 266 28.65 7.74 1.85
N ALA A 267 29.68 7.00 1.45
CA ALA A 267 29.60 5.55 1.33
C ALA A 267 29.55 4.90 2.74
N PRO A 268 29.06 3.66 2.87
CA PRO A 268 28.84 3.01 4.17
C PRO A 268 30.06 2.99 5.10
N GLN A 269 31.27 2.84 4.54
CA GLN A 269 32.52 2.85 5.30
C GLN A 269 32.96 4.26 5.75
N ASP A 270 32.45 5.31 5.10
CA ASP A 270 32.76 6.72 5.36
C ASP A 270 31.61 7.45 6.10
N ASP A 271 30.58 6.70 6.50
CA ASP A 271 29.40 7.19 7.22
C ASP A 271 29.27 6.48 8.58
N PRO A 272 29.67 7.12 9.70
CA PRO A 272 29.59 6.52 11.03
C PRO A 272 28.14 6.32 11.51
N SER A 273 27.15 6.83 10.77
CA SER A 273 25.72 6.58 11.03
C SER A 273 25.12 5.48 10.16
N TRP A 274 25.93 4.78 9.35
CA TRP A 274 25.44 3.63 8.61
C TRP A 274 25.04 2.48 9.55
N PRO A 275 23.86 1.87 9.38
CA PRO A 275 23.37 0.81 10.27
C PRO A 275 23.97 -0.55 9.89
N VAL A 276 25.24 -0.75 10.27
CA VAL A 276 26.01 -1.97 10.00
C VAL A 276 25.47 -3.18 10.76
N SER A 277 25.15 -3.02 12.06
CA SER A 277 24.74 -4.12 12.93
C SER A 277 23.22 -4.24 13.10
N SER A 278 22.76 -5.42 13.53
CA SER A 278 21.32 -5.66 13.80
C SER A 278 20.80 -4.77 14.92
N GLU A 279 21.62 -4.50 15.93
CA GLU A 279 21.29 -3.64 17.08
C GLU A 279 21.14 -2.18 16.64
N GLN A 280 22.01 -1.70 15.74
CA GLN A 280 21.89 -0.36 15.15
C GLN A 280 20.61 -0.24 14.30
N GLN A 281 20.29 -1.28 13.51
CA GLN A 281 19.06 -1.32 12.72
C GLN A 281 17.81 -1.30 13.62
N GLN A 282 17.80 -2.10 14.69
CA GLN A 282 16.73 -2.09 15.70
C GLN A 282 16.62 -0.73 16.41
N ALA A 283 17.73 -0.05 16.71
CA ALA A 283 17.71 1.28 17.30
C ALA A 283 17.04 2.30 16.36
N TYR A 284 17.36 2.27 15.06
CA TYR A 284 16.71 3.12 14.05
C TYR A 284 15.22 2.81 13.88
N VAL A 285 14.85 1.52 13.86
CA VAL A 285 13.45 1.07 13.84
C VAL A 285 12.69 1.58 15.07
N LYS A 286 13.26 1.48 16.27
CA LYS A 286 12.67 1.98 17.51
C LYS A 286 12.43 3.49 17.51
N VAL A 287 13.38 4.27 16.98
CA VAL A 287 13.18 5.73 16.82
C VAL A 287 12.00 6.02 15.89
N LEU A 288 11.94 5.36 14.74
CA LEU A 288 10.88 5.58 13.77
C LEU A 288 9.50 5.09 14.27
N PHE A 289 9.46 3.97 15.01
CA PHE A 289 8.25 3.47 15.67
C PHE A 289 7.69 4.52 16.63
N ASN A 290 8.55 5.10 17.46
CA ASN A 290 8.17 6.18 18.37
C ASN A 290 7.68 7.42 17.60
N SER A 291 8.35 7.83 16.51
CA SER A 291 7.90 8.95 15.67
C SER A 291 6.55 8.69 14.99
N ILE A 292 6.24 7.44 14.62
CA ILE A 292 4.92 7.08 14.06
C ILE A 292 3.83 7.12 15.16
N THR A 293 4.10 6.52 16.32
CA THR A 293 3.14 6.37 17.43
C THR A 293 2.96 7.63 18.29
N ASP A 294 3.91 8.57 18.25
CA ASP A 294 3.74 9.90 18.86
C ASP A 294 2.60 10.66 18.16
N THR A 295 1.53 10.87 18.93
CA THR A 295 0.30 11.55 18.52
C THR A 295 0.08 12.85 19.29
N SER A 296 1.08 13.31 20.06
CA SER A 296 0.97 14.50 20.91
C SER A 296 0.75 15.80 20.12
N ASN A 297 1.42 15.95 18.98
CA ASN A 297 1.42 17.16 18.17
C ASN A 297 1.76 16.90 16.69
N PHE A 298 0.74 16.71 15.86
CA PHE A 298 0.88 16.56 14.40
C PHE A 298 -0.05 17.53 13.64
N PHE A 299 0.24 17.75 12.35
CA PHE A 299 -0.42 18.75 11.50
C PHE A 299 -1.94 18.59 11.47
N GLU A 300 -2.44 17.38 11.24
CA GLU A 300 -3.87 17.10 11.14
C GLU A 300 -4.59 17.40 12.47
N LEU A 301 -3.95 17.11 13.61
CA LEU A 301 -4.45 17.45 14.95
C LEU A 301 -4.44 18.97 15.20
N ARG A 302 -3.38 19.69 14.82
CA ARG A 302 -3.33 21.16 14.93
C ARG A 302 -4.44 21.82 14.10
N LYS A 303 -4.63 21.36 12.87
CA LYS A 303 -5.69 21.79 11.96
C LYS A 303 -7.10 21.52 12.52
N ALA A 304 -7.31 20.37 13.17
CA ALA A 304 -8.58 20.05 13.82
C ALA A 304 -8.84 20.95 15.05
N ARG A 305 -7.82 21.25 15.86
CA ARG A 305 -7.91 22.19 16.99
C ARG A 305 -8.22 23.62 16.55
N GLU A 306 -7.58 24.10 15.48
CA GLU A 306 -7.86 25.42 14.89
C GLU A 306 -9.32 25.52 14.40
N ARG A 307 -9.82 24.48 13.72
CA ARG A 307 -11.24 24.38 13.33
C ARG A 307 -12.19 24.44 14.53
N LEU A 308 -11.88 23.75 15.62
CA LEU A 308 -12.69 23.79 16.84
C LEU A 308 -12.73 25.21 17.43
N ALA A 309 -11.59 25.88 17.53
CA ALA A 309 -11.50 27.26 18.02
C ALA A 309 -12.31 28.24 17.16
N ASN A 310 -12.22 28.11 15.83
CA ASN A 310 -13.00 28.94 14.89
C ASN A 310 -14.52 28.70 15.01
N ILE A 311 -14.96 27.47 15.26
CA ILE A 311 -16.38 27.15 15.51
C ILE A 311 -16.85 27.76 16.84
N ALA A 312 -16.06 27.64 17.91
CA ALA A 312 -16.39 28.21 19.23
C ALA A 312 -16.53 29.74 19.16
N GLY A 313 -15.51 30.44 18.63
CA GLY A 313 -15.55 31.90 18.48
C GLY A 313 -16.61 32.41 17.50
N SER A 314 -17.15 31.57 16.62
CA SER A 314 -18.30 31.89 15.77
C SER A 314 -19.63 31.76 16.51
N GLN A 315 -19.74 30.86 17.49
CA GLN A 315 -20.93 30.70 18.32
C GLN A 315 -21.04 31.81 19.37
N GLU A 316 -19.92 32.21 19.99
CA GLU A 316 -19.89 33.34 20.94
C GLU A 316 -20.28 34.69 20.31
N ARG A 317 -20.07 34.85 18.99
CA ARG A 317 -20.50 36.05 18.24
C ARG A 317 -21.98 36.02 17.82
N GLN A 318 -22.68 34.90 17.99
CA GLN A 318 -24.12 34.81 17.82
C GLN A 318 -24.82 35.00 19.16
N GLU A 319 -24.70 36.21 19.72
CA GLU A 319 -25.54 36.65 20.85
C GLU A 319 -27.03 36.69 20.45
N PRO A 320 -27.96 36.51 21.40
CA PRO A 320 -29.29 35.98 21.12
C PRO A 320 -30.33 37.09 20.88
N ASP A 321 -30.25 37.81 19.76
CA ASP A 321 -31.17 38.92 19.47
C ASP A 321 -31.93 38.82 18.13
N VAL A 322 -32.61 37.69 17.91
CA VAL A 322 -33.88 37.66 17.16
C VAL A 322 -34.82 36.66 17.83
N ALA A 323 -35.99 37.12 18.28
CA ALA A 323 -37.04 36.26 18.81
C ALA A 323 -37.61 35.33 17.71
N GLU A 324 -37.19 34.07 17.69
CA GLU A 324 -37.63 33.12 16.67
C GLU A 324 -39.09 32.64 16.89
N ASN A 325 -39.83 32.64 15.78
CA ASN A 325 -41.27 32.38 15.70
C ASN A 325 -41.65 30.97 16.24
N PRO A 326 -42.59 30.83 17.20
CA PRO A 326 -42.91 29.55 17.83
C PRO A 326 -43.84 28.67 16.97
N ARG A 327 -43.42 28.30 15.75
CA ARG A 327 -44.23 27.52 14.79
C ARG A 327 -43.47 26.47 13.97
N LYS A 328 -42.68 25.60 14.61
CA LYS A 328 -42.39 24.26 14.07
C LYS A 328 -42.69 23.18 15.12
N ARG A 329 -43.77 22.43 14.88
CA ARG A 329 -44.30 21.44 15.81
C ARG A 329 -43.40 20.20 15.91
N HIS A 330 -43.15 19.84 17.15
CA HIS A 330 -42.56 18.62 17.64
C HIS A 330 -43.22 17.35 17.07
N ARG A 331 -42.41 16.44 16.52
CA ARG A 331 -42.54 14.97 16.59
C ARG A 331 -41.16 14.51 17.10
N GLY A 332 -40.98 13.72 18.14
CA GLY A 332 -41.85 13.03 19.10
C GLY A 332 -40.89 12.17 19.94
N PRO A 333 -40.98 12.12 21.27
CA PRO A 333 -39.88 11.61 22.11
C PRO A 333 -40.02 10.10 22.41
N CYS A 334 -39.02 9.30 22.02
CA CYS A 334 -38.83 7.92 22.49
C CYS A 334 -37.33 7.61 22.55
N GLY A 335 -36.88 6.86 23.57
CA GLY A 335 -35.49 6.38 23.67
C GLY A 335 -34.61 7.13 24.68
N ARG A 336 -34.97 7.07 25.98
CA ARG A 336 -34.08 7.45 27.08
C ARG A 336 -33.19 6.25 27.43
N HIS A 337 -31.94 6.25 26.96
CA HIS A 337 -30.89 5.38 27.51
C HIS A 337 -29.72 6.23 28.01
N ASN A 338 -29.09 5.78 29.09
CA ASN A 338 -28.03 6.50 29.78
C ASN A 338 -26.82 6.71 28.84
N SER A 339 -26.59 7.95 28.41
CA SER A 339 -25.27 8.38 27.94
C SER A 339 -24.57 9.12 29.07
N GLU A 340 -23.56 8.48 29.65
CA GLU A 340 -22.49 9.18 30.36
C GLU A 340 -21.91 10.29 29.47
N HIS A 341 -21.22 11.27 30.05
CA HIS A 341 -20.84 12.55 29.43
C HIS A 341 -19.92 12.44 28.17
N SER A 342 -20.42 11.91 27.06
CA SER A 342 -19.83 12.08 25.73
C SER A 342 -20.12 13.50 25.28
N SER A 343 -19.09 14.33 25.14
CA SER A 343 -19.22 15.67 24.57
C SER A 343 -19.83 15.58 23.17
N ALA A 344 -20.95 16.27 22.96
CA ALA A 344 -21.63 16.24 21.68
C ALA A 344 -20.79 16.96 20.61
N ARG A 345 -20.56 16.30 19.46
CA ARG A 345 -19.80 16.89 18.35
C ARG A 345 -20.39 18.25 17.93
N PRO A 346 -19.60 19.35 17.91
CA PRO A 346 -20.07 20.66 17.46
C PRO A 346 -20.63 20.63 16.02
N LYS A 347 -21.70 21.41 15.79
CA LYS A 347 -22.24 21.63 14.44
C LYS A 347 -21.16 22.25 13.55
N GLY A 348 -21.01 21.71 12.34
CA GLY A 348 -19.98 22.14 11.37
C GLY A 348 -18.64 21.40 11.47
N MET A 349 -18.38 20.63 12.53
CA MET A 349 -17.15 19.84 12.65
C MET A 349 -17.28 18.47 11.96
N SER A 350 -16.26 18.05 11.20
CA SER A 350 -16.26 16.74 10.55
C SER A 350 -16.15 15.59 11.56
N LYS A 351 -16.50 14.35 11.17
CA LYS A 351 -16.32 13.17 12.03
C LYS A 351 -14.84 12.97 12.37
N THR A 352 -13.96 13.13 11.39
CA THR A 352 -12.50 12.96 11.52
C THR A 352 -11.90 14.02 12.43
N ASP A 353 -12.17 15.32 12.19
CA ASP A 353 -11.63 16.38 13.05
C ASP A 353 -12.11 16.20 14.50
N TRP A 354 -13.37 15.80 14.70
CA TRP A 354 -13.91 15.54 16.04
C TRP A 354 -13.20 14.40 16.76
N ALA A 355 -12.94 13.29 16.06
CA ALA A 355 -12.16 12.18 16.61
C ALA A 355 -10.73 12.61 17.00
N LEU A 356 -10.14 13.59 16.29
CA LEU A 356 -8.81 14.13 16.62
C LEU A 356 -8.79 15.02 17.87
N VAL A 357 -9.86 15.77 18.16
CA VAL A 357 -9.90 16.72 19.30
C VAL A 357 -10.59 16.19 20.54
N ASN A 358 -11.31 15.06 20.46
CA ASN A 358 -11.98 14.45 21.60
C ASN A 358 -10.96 13.97 22.64
N SER A 359 -11.13 14.42 23.89
CA SER A 359 -10.26 14.06 25.03
C SER A 359 -10.31 12.58 25.41
N GLN A 360 -11.32 11.84 24.96
CA GLN A 360 -11.44 10.39 25.18
C GLN A 360 -10.72 9.54 24.11
N SER A 361 -10.23 10.14 23.02
CA SER A 361 -9.55 9.41 21.94
C SER A 361 -8.17 8.91 22.37
N THR A 362 -7.91 7.61 22.21
CA THR A 362 -6.58 7.02 22.41
C THR A 362 -5.65 7.33 21.23
N PRO A 363 -4.32 7.19 21.38
CA PRO A 363 -3.36 7.30 20.26
C PRO A 363 -3.70 6.43 19.04
N VAL A 364 -4.33 5.27 19.26
CA VAL A 364 -4.77 4.38 18.17
C VAL A 364 -5.96 4.98 17.43
N ASP A 365 -6.94 5.55 18.14
CA ASP A 365 -8.11 6.21 17.54
C ASP A 365 -7.69 7.48 16.77
N LEU A 366 -6.70 8.22 17.27
CA LEU A 366 -6.12 9.38 16.59
C LEU A 366 -5.45 8.99 15.27
N LEU A 367 -4.69 7.89 15.25
CA LEU A 367 -4.10 7.38 14.00
C LEU A 367 -5.17 6.84 13.05
N GLU A 368 -6.12 6.03 13.55
CA GLU A 368 -7.23 5.48 12.76
C GLU A 368 -8.05 6.60 12.08
N ALA A 369 -8.30 7.71 12.79
CA ALA A 369 -8.99 8.87 12.23
C ALA A 369 -8.28 9.45 10.99
N VAL A 370 -6.94 9.48 10.98
CA VAL A 370 -6.14 9.99 9.84
C VAL A 370 -5.95 8.95 8.74
N ILE A 371 -5.63 7.70 9.09
CA ILE A 371 -5.24 6.67 8.11
C ILE A 371 -6.41 5.81 7.62
N HIS A 372 -7.58 5.94 8.26
CA HIS A 372 -8.82 5.21 7.99
C HIS A 372 -8.64 3.68 8.06
N HIS A 373 -7.79 3.24 8.98
CA HIS A 373 -7.44 1.85 9.24
C HIS A 373 -6.85 1.74 10.65
N ARG A 374 -7.21 0.70 11.40
CA ARG A 374 -6.75 0.50 12.77
C ARG A 374 -5.45 -0.29 12.78
N ILE A 375 -4.33 0.43 12.66
CA ILE A 375 -2.99 -0.17 12.54
C ILE A 375 -2.52 -0.82 13.86
N THR A 376 -1.95 -2.01 13.76
CA THR A 376 -1.36 -2.76 14.88
C THR A 376 0.12 -2.44 15.08
N ALA A 377 0.68 -2.81 16.24
CA ALA A 377 2.10 -2.57 16.54
C ALA A 377 3.05 -3.29 15.56
N ILE A 378 2.73 -4.53 15.17
CA ILE A 378 3.53 -5.29 14.21
C ILE A 378 3.50 -4.67 12.80
N GLU A 379 2.37 -4.09 12.38
CA GLU A 379 2.28 -3.37 11.11
C GLU A 379 3.10 -2.07 11.12
N VAL A 380 3.14 -1.34 12.24
CA VAL A 380 4.04 -0.20 12.41
C VAL A 380 5.50 -0.66 12.30
N GLU A 381 5.88 -1.75 12.97
CA GLU A 381 7.26 -2.26 12.90
C GLU A 381 7.64 -2.72 11.48
N LEU A 382 6.74 -3.41 10.77
CA LEU A 382 6.92 -3.78 9.37
C LEU A 382 7.08 -2.55 8.45
N ILE A 383 6.34 -1.47 8.70
CA ILE A 383 6.54 -0.19 8.01
C ILE A 383 7.94 0.38 8.30
N CYS A 384 8.40 0.32 9.55
CA CYS A 384 9.73 0.79 9.94
C CYS A 384 10.85 -0.01 9.24
N TRP A 385 10.78 -1.34 9.23
CA TRP A 385 11.76 -2.19 8.55
C TRP A 385 11.77 -1.98 7.02
N ARG A 386 10.58 -1.82 6.39
CA ARG A 386 10.49 -1.50 4.96
C ARG A 386 11.10 -0.13 4.65
N LEU A 387 10.80 0.90 5.46
CA LEU A 387 11.41 2.22 5.31
C LEU A 387 12.94 2.19 5.53
N LEU A 388 13.44 1.41 6.49
CA LEU A 388 14.88 1.24 6.73
C LEU A 388 15.59 0.64 5.50
N LYS A 389 15.08 -0.50 4.99
CA LYS A 389 15.58 -1.14 3.77
C LYS A 389 15.59 -0.16 2.58
N CYS A 390 14.51 0.60 2.41
CA CYS A 390 14.44 1.61 1.35
C CYS A 390 15.44 2.74 1.58
N ALA A 391 15.49 3.35 2.77
CA ALA A 391 16.38 4.46 3.10
C ALA A 391 17.86 4.13 2.88
N MET A 392 18.29 2.91 3.22
CA MET A 392 19.65 2.44 2.94
C MET A 392 19.93 2.41 1.42
N LYS A 393 19.00 1.89 0.60
CA LYS A 393 19.15 1.90 -0.87
C LYS A 393 19.17 3.33 -1.43
N GLN A 394 18.35 4.24 -0.92
CA GLN A 394 18.35 5.66 -1.31
C GLN A 394 19.65 6.35 -0.87
N GLN A 395 20.24 6.02 0.27
CA GLN A 395 21.50 6.65 0.68
C GLN A 395 22.67 6.27 -0.25
N LEU A 396 22.64 5.06 -0.82
CA LEU A 396 23.56 4.58 -1.88
C LEU A 396 23.25 5.14 -3.29
N GLY A 397 22.28 6.04 -3.42
CA GLY A 397 21.91 6.65 -4.70
C GLY A 397 20.85 5.88 -5.51
N TYR A 398 20.38 4.70 -5.08
CA TYR A 398 19.37 3.94 -5.83
C TYR A 398 17.97 4.49 -5.60
N THR A 399 17.30 4.94 -6.66
CA THR A 399 15.95 5.52 -6.53
C THR A 399 14.87 4.49 -6.20
N MET A 400 15.05 3.22 -6.56
CA MET A 400 14.04 2.16 -6.36
C MET A 400 12.65 2.56 -6.88
N ARG A 401 12.59 3.40 -7.93
CA ARG A 401 11.36 3.89 -8.57
C ARG A 401 11.34 3.39 -10.02
N PRO A 402 10.35 2.58 -10.44
CA PRO A 402 10.30 2.08 -11.81
C PRO A 402 10.05 3.21 -12.81
N LEU A 403 10.69 3.15 -13.98
CA LEU A 403 10.66 4.22 -14.99
C LEU A 403 9.23 4.55 -15.47
N TRP A 404 8.34 3.55 -15.51
CA TRP A 404 6.91 3.74 -15.87
C TRP A 404 6.14 4.65 -14.90
N SER A 405 6.70 4.97 -13.72
CA SER A 405 6.13 5.97 -12.80
C SER A 405 6.16 7.40 -13.36
N GLY A 406 6.81 7.60 -14.52
CA GLY A 406 6.97 8.88 -15.20
C GLY A 406 8.21 9.65 -14.72
N PRO A 407 8.82 10.47 -15.59
CA PRO A 407 10.11 11.10 -15.33
C PRO A 407 10.09 12.03 -14.12
N ARG A 408 8.98 12.73 -13.86
CA ARG A 408 8.79 13.60 -12.69
C ARG A 408 8.78 12.81 -11.37
N THR A 409 8.19 11.62 -11.37
CA THR A 409 8.20 10.74 -10.19
C THR A 409 9.58 10.13 -10.00
N ALA A 410 10.22 9.65 -11.07
CA ALA A 410 11.57 9.08 -11.04
C ALA A 410 12.71 10.10 -10.78
N SER A 411 12.44 11.41 -10.89
CA SER A 411 13.40 12.49 -10.61
C SER A 411 13.28 13.13 -9.23
N THR A 412 12.23 12.83 -8.47
CA THR A 412 12.03 13.43 -7.14
C THR A 412 12.98 12.76 -6.13
N TRP A 413 13.98 13.52 -5.68
CA TRP A 413 15.08 13.08 -4.81
C TRP A 413 15.48 14.17 -3.81
N GLU A 414 15.91 13.80 -2.61
CA GLU A 414 16.63 14.62 -1.64
C GLU A 414 17.99 13.98 -1.35
N GLN A 415 19.04 14.81 -1.43
CA GLN A 415 20.41 14.43 -1.13
C GLN A 415 20.70 14.70 0.34
N PHE A 416 21.31 13.73 1.00
CA PHE A 416 21.75 13.80 2.40
C PHE A 416 23.18 13.28 2.45
N ASN A 417 24.05 13.94 3.24
CA ASN A 417 25.45 13.55 3.30
C ASN A 417 25.60 12.25 4.10
N THR A 418 24.82 12.08 5.17
CA THR A 418 24.83 10.88 6.01
C THR A 418 23.45 10.20 6.07
N PHE A 419 23.45 8.91 6.38
CA PHE A 419 22.26 8.11 6.63
C PHE A 419 21.43 8.67 7.78
N SER A 420 22.07 9.11 8.87
CA SER A 420 21.40 9.79 9.99
C SER A 420 20.58 11.00 9.55
N GLN A 421 21.11 11.87 8.68
CA GLN A 421 20.36 13.03 8.18
C GLN A 421 19.11 12.61 7.40
N ARG A 422 19.23 11.60 6.53
CA ARG A 422 18.08 11.01 5.81
C ARG A 422 17.06 10.43 6.78
N TRP A 423 17.51 9.68 7.78
CA TRP A 423 16.63 9.01 8.73
C TRP A 423 15.90 9.97 9.68
N SER A 424 16.60 10.98 10.21
CA SER A 424 15.97 12.04 11.00
C SER A 424 14.89 12.76 10.19
N SER A 425 15.17 13.11 8.93
CA SER A 425 14.17 13.74 8.05
C SER A 425 12.95 12.83 7.80
N ILE A 426 13.15 11.52 7.61
CA ILE A 426 12.05 10.54 7.53
C ILE A 426 11.21 10.54 8.83
N CYS A 427 11.85 10.52 9.99
CA CYS A 427 11.20 10.49 11.31
C CYS A 427 10.42 11.79 11.58
N GLU A 428 11.04 12.95 11.40
CA GLU A 428 10.44 14.28 11.59
C GLU A 428 9.19 14.47 10.72
N ASN A 429 9.27 14.11 9.43
CA ASN A 429 8.13 14.23 8.51
C ASN A 429 6.96 13.30 8.89
N LEU A 430 7.24 12.09 9.40
CA LEU A 430 6.22 11.15 9.89
C LEU A 430 5.67 11.49 11.29
N GLN A 431 6.46 12.16 12.12
CA GLN A 431 5.99 12.70 13.40
C GLN A 431 5.02 13.86 13.13
N ASP A 432 5.35 14.75 12.20
CA ASP A 432 4.54 15.93 11.91
C ASP A 432 3.31 15.68 11.01
N CYS A 433 3.34 14.75 10.06
CA CYS A 433 2.26 14.55 9.08
C CYS A 433 1.82 13.07 8.98
N LYS A 434 0.73 12.73 9.66
CA LYS A 434 0.25 11.33 9.78
C LYS A 434 -0.41 10.82 8.49
N MET A 435 -0.84 11.70 7.59
CA MET A 435 -1.33 11.35 6.25
C MET A 435 -0.27 10.67 5.35
N ILE A 436 1.01 10.73 5.73
CA ILE A 436 2.07 9.95 5.07
C ILE A 436 1.91 8.45 5.37
N ILE A 437 1.52 8.08 6.60
CA ILE A 437 1.27 6.69 7.02
C ILE A 437 0.11 6.07 6.22
N HIS A 438 -0.95 6.83 5.96
CA HIS A 438 -2.05 6.44 5.05
C HIS A 438 -1.54 6.05 3.64
N SER A 439 -0.42 6.62 3.21
CA SER A 439 0.16 6.33 1.89
C SER A 439 1.03 5.07 1.91
N LEU A 440 1.82 4.90 2.97
CA LEU A 440 2.67 3.72 3.22
C LEU A 440 1.85 2.44 3.45
N THR A 441 0.59 2.56 3.87
CA THR A 441 -0.33 1.43 4.11
C THR A 441 -1.14 1.00 2.88
N ARG A 442 -1.11 1.74 1.76
CA ARG A 442 -2.01 1.49 0.60
C ARG A 442 -1.32 1.20 -0.73
N ALA A 443 -0.08 1.63 -0.91
CA ALA A 443 0.67 1.43 -2.16
C ALA A 443 2.17 1.48 -1.87
N ASP A 444 3.00 1.16 -2.88
CA ASP A 444 4.45 1.11 -2.74
C ASP A 444 5.10 2.51 -2.68
N TRP A 445 4.86 3.20 -1.56
CA TRP A 445 5.34 4.55 -1.27
C TRP A 445 6.65 4.54 -0.47
N PHE A 446 7.19 3.38 -0.09
CA PHE A 446 8.38 3.28 0.77
C PHE A 446 9.61 3.92 0.12
N CYS A 447 9.93 3.50 -1.10
CA CYS A 447 11.00 4.08 -1.92
C CYS A 447 10.73 5.55 -2.28
N LYS A 448 9.46 5.90 -2.47
CA LYS A 448 9.03 7.27 -2.78
C LYS A 448 9.32 8.20 -1.60
N PHE A 449 8.86 7.85 -0.40
CA PHE A 449 9.04 8.65 0.80
C PHE A 449 10.51 8.69 1.26
N ALA A 450 11.19 7.54 1.34
CA ALA A 450 12.58 7.47 1.81
C ALA A 450 13.58 8.23 0.89
N GLY A 451 13.24 8.40 -0.38
CA GLY A 451 14.05 9.15 -1.34
C GLY A 451 13.90 10.67 -1.25
N ALA A 452 12.78 11.18 -0.74
CA ALA A 452 12.45 12.61 -0.72
C ALA A 452 11.39 12.96 0.36
N PRO A 453 11.67 12.75 1.66
CA PRO A 453 10.66 12.84 2.71
C PRO A 453 10.00 14.22 2.80
N SER A 454 10.79 15.30 2.67
CA SER A 454 10.32 16.68 2.82
C SER A 454 9.40 17.10 1.66
N LYS A 455 9.77 16.75 0.43
CA LYS A 455 8.98 17.00 -0.79
C LYS A 455 7.68 16.21 -0.80
N GLU A 456 7.70 14.97 -0.30
CA GLU A 456 6.48 14.16 -0.22
C GLU A 456 5.51 14.70 0.85
N ARG A 457 5.99 15.17 2.02
CA ARG A 457 5.17 15.94 2.97
C ARG A 457 4.58 17.18 2.31
N GLY A 458 5.42 17.99 1.65
CA GLY A 458 4.96 19.20 0.93
C GLY A 458 3.89 18.91 -0.13
N ALA A 459 4.03 17.83 -0.88
CA ALA A 459 3.03 17.39 -1.86
C ALA A 459 1.71 16.95 -1.20
N LYS A 460 1.76 16.28 -0.03
CA LYS A 460 0.55 15.92 0.73
C LYS A 460 -0.19 17.15 1.26
N LEU A 461 0.53 18.11 1.84
CA LEU A 461 -0.06 19.37 2.31
C LEU A 461 -0.65 20.20 1.17
N SER A 462 0.03 20.26 0.02
CA SER A 462 -0.51 20.93 -1.18
C SER A 462 -1.78 20.27 -1.71
N ASN A 463 -1.83 18.93 -1.75
CA ASN A 463 -3.02 18.18 -2.14
C ASN A 463 -4.18 18.37 -1.14
N ASP A 464 -3.90 18.43 0.16
CA ASP A 464 -4.90 18.71 1.19
C ASP A 464 -5.52 20.12 1.04
N LEU A 465 -4.70 21.14 0.72
CA LEU A 465 -5.18 22.49 0.40
C LEU A 465 -6.05 22.52 -0.87
N LEU A 466 -5.65 21.81 -1.93
CA LEU A 466 -6.42 21.72 -3.18
C LEU A 466 -7.75 20.99 -2.97
N ASN A 467 -7.75 19.88 -2.22
CA ASN A 467 -8.96 19.17 -1.82
C ASN A 467 -9.88 20.09 -1.00
N GLY A 468 -9.34 20.82 -0.01
CA GLY A 468 -10.11 21.77 0.79
C GLY A 468 -10.80 22.85 -0.05
N ARG A 469 -10.10 23.45 -1.03
CA ARG A 469 -10.69 24.44 -1.97
C ARG A 469 -11.81 23.82 -2.80
N ARG A 470 -11.57 22.64 -3.38
CA ARG A 470 -12.58 21.89 -4.17
C ARG A 470 -13.81 21.55 -3.32
N ASP A 471 -13.62 21.16 -2.07
CA ASP A 471 -14.70 20.73 -1.20
C ASP A 471 -15.56 21.92 -0.73
N ILE A 472 -14.96 23.10 -0.53
CA ILE A 472 -15.68 24.38 -0.35
C ILE A 472 -16.47 24.74 -1.61
N GLN A 473 -15.85 24.70 -2.80
CA GLN A 473 -16.52 24.99 -4.07
C GLN A 473 -17.72 24.04 -4.30
N ASN A 474 -17.53 22.74 -4.04
CA ASN A 474 -18.59 21.74 -4.10
C ASN A 474 -19.70 22.01 -3.08
N GLN A 475 -19.39 22.52 -1.88
CA GLN A 475 -20.38 22.86 -0.88
C GLN A 475 -21.22 24.07 -1.31
N VAL A 476 -20.59 25.17 -1.75
CA VAL A 476 -21.28 26.35 -2.28
C VAL A 476 -22.17 25.97 -3.48
N GLY A 477 -21.66 25.13 -4.39
CA GLY A 477 -22.44 24.60 -5.51
C GLY A 477 -23.69 23.83 -5.06
N ARG A 478 -23.54 22.87 -4.13
CA ARG A 478 -24.67 22.11 -3.55
C ARG A 478 -25.70 23.02 -2.88
N ASP A 479 -25.25 23.98 -2.08
CA ASP A 479 -26.15 24.89 -1.36
C ASP A 479 -26.90 25.82 -2.32
N THR A 480 -26.24 26.30 -3.37
CA THR A 480 -26.85 27.11 -4.44
C THR A 480 -27.89 26.31 -5.21
N ILE A 481 -27.58 25.08 -5.62
CA ILE A 481 -28.51 24.17 -6.30
C ILE A 481 -29.73 23.91 -5.42
N LYS A 482 -29.50 23.62 -4.12
CA LYS A 482 -30.56 23.36 -3.15
C LYS A 482 -31.46 24.57 -2.92
N GLU A 483 -30.89 25.76 -2.75
CA GLU A 483 -31.64 27.02 -2.62
C GLU A 483 -32.49 27.27 -3.86
N LYS A 484 -31.87 27.24 -5.05
CA LYS A 484 -32.54 27.52 -6.32
C LYS A 484 -33.64 26.51 -6.64
N THR A 485 -33.38 25.21 -6.46
CA THR A 485 -34.39 24.16 -6.64
C THR A 485 -35.52 24.30 -5.61
N SER A 486 -35.23 24.69 -4.36
CA SER A 486 -36.27 24.91 -3.34
C SER A 486 -37.18 26.12 -3.63
N ARG A 487 -36.65 27.15 -4.30
CA ARG A 487 -37.44 28.28 -4.86
C ARG A 487 -38.09 27.96 -6.21
N GLN A 488 -37.94 26.72 -6.68
CA GLN A 488 -38.31 26.26 -8.02
C GLN A 488 -37.61 27.03 -9.16
N ASP A 489 -36.62 27.89 -8.86
CA ASP A 489 -35.88 28.70 -9.84
C ASP A 489 -35.14 27.82 -10.85
N TRP A 490 -34.68 26.65 -10.40
CA TRP A 490 -34.01 25.64 -11.21
C TRP A 490 -34.73 24.29 -11.15
N ILE A 491 -34.75 23.60 -12.29
CA ILE A 491 -35.25 22.25 -12.49
C ILE A 491 -34.04 21.35 -12.75
N THR A 492 -34.00 20.18 -12.11
CA THR A 492 -32.97 19.16 -12.34
C THR A 492 -33.54 18.01 -13.15
N SER A 493 -32.73 17.43 -14.04
CA SER A 493 -33.11 16.29 -14.90
C SER A 493 -32.21 15.07 -14.65
N ASP A 494 -32.69 13.89 -15.04
CA ASP A 494 -31.97 12.62 -14.90
C ASP A 494 -30.67 12.54 -15.71
N ASP A 495 -30.52 13.39 -16.73
CA ASP A 495 -29.29 13.53 -17.54
C ASP A 495 -28.24 14.46 -16.87
N PHE A 496 -28.43 14.80 -15.58
CA PHE A 496 -27.61 15.77 -14.84
C PHE A 496 -27.59 17.18 -15.44
N GLU A 497 -28.60 17.55 -16.22
CA GLU A 497 -28.80 18.95 -16.64
C GLU A 497 -29.60 19.71 -15.57
N ILE A 498 -29.15 20.92 -15.25
CA ILE A 498 -29.86 21.92 -14.46
C ILE A 498 -30.32 23.02 -15.41
N ARG A 499 -31.63 23.24 -15.46
CA ARG A 499 -32.27 24.28 -16.27
C ARG A 499 -32.96 25.30 -15.37
N ASP A 500 -33.13 26.53 -15.84
CA ASP A 500 -33.91 27.53 -15.11
C ASP A 500 -35.42 27.43 -15.38
N LYS A 501 -36.20 28.32 -14.77
CA LYS A 501 -37.66 28.46 -14.98
C LYS A 501 -38.06 28.73 -16.44
N ALA A 502 -37.17 29.28 -17.27
CA ALA A 502 -37.42 29.50 -18.69
C ALA A 502 -37.06 28.27 -19.56
N GLY A 503 -36.41 27.26 -18.96
CA GLY A 503 -35.91 26.07 -19.64
C GLY A 503 -34.47 26.20 -20.15
N GLU A 504 -33.82 27.34 -19.92
CA GLU A 504 -32.44 27.60 -20.34
C GLU A 504 -31.44 26.79 -19.54
N LEU A 505 -30.37 26.33 -20.19
CA LEU A 505 -29.40 25.42 -19.59
C LEU A 505 -28.40 26.18 -18.69
N VAL A 506 -28.55 26.02 -17.38
CA VAL A 506 -27.70 26.65 -16.35
C VAL A 506 -26.42 25.87 -16.11
N LEU A 507 -26.54 24.54 -16.01
CA LEU A 507 -25.41 23.63 -15.80
C LEU A 507 -25.65 22.33 -16.57
N LYS A 508 -24.66 21.90 -17.35
CA LYS A 508 -24.64 20.56 -17.95
C LYS A 508 -23.70 19.67 -17.16
N GLY A 509 -24.19 18.55 -16.64
CA GLY A 509 -23.37 17.53 -16.01
C GLY A 509 -22.23 17.06 -16.94
N GLY A 510 -21.02 17.00 -16.38
CA GLY A 510 -19.84 16.57 -17.12
C GLY A 510 -19.86 15.08 -17.46
N HIS A 511 -19.92 14.79 -18.76
CA HIS A 511 -19.87 13.46 -19.41
C HIS A 511 -21.14 12.61 -19.33
N LEU A 512 -21.26 11.71 -20.33
CA LEU A 512 -22.25 10.65 -20.52
C LEU A 512 -23.03 10.29 -19.24
N GLY A 513 -24.36 10.37 -19.27
CA GLY A 513 -25.18 9.81 -18.20
C GLY A 513 -24.86 8.34 -17.95
N ASP A 514 -25.07 7.89 -16.71
CA ASP A 514 -24.65 6.56 -16.21
C ASP A 514 -25.07 5.40 -17.13
N ARG A 515 -26.27 5.47 -17.72
CA ARG A 515 -26.77 4.49 -18.69
C ARG A 515 -25.85 4.35 -19.90
N LYS A 516 -25.37 5.46 -20.46
CA LYS A 516 -24.43 5.47 -21.60
C LYS A 516 -23.03 4.99 -21.17
N ARG A 517 -22.58 5.31 -19.95
CA ARG A 517 -21.31 4.77 -19.41
C ARG A 517 -21.37 3.25 -19.23
N ARG A 518 -22.46 2.73 -18.66
CA ARG A 518 -22.69 1.28 -18.52
C ARG A 518 -22.76 0.59 -19.89
N ALA A 519 -23.44 1.18 -20.86
CA ALA A 519 -23.48 0.66 -22.23
C ALA A 519 -22.09 0.59 -22.90
N LEU A 520 -21.23 1.60 -22.72
CA LEU A 520 -19.84 1.56 -23.22
C LEU A 520 -18.92 0.61 -22.42
N ALA A 521 -19.24 0.32 -21.15
CA ALA A 521 -18.47 -0.59 -20.31
C ALA A 521 -18.77 -2.07 -20.62
N ILE A 522 -19.93 -2.38 -21.19
CA ILE A 522 -20.25 -3.70 -21.71
C ILE A 522 -19.41 -3.93 -22.97
N ARG A 523 -18.41 -4.82 -22.88
CA ARG A 523 -17.77 -5.38 -24.09
C ARG A 523 -18.85 -6.07 -24.91
N SER A 524 -19.06 -5.62 -26.14
CA SER A 524 -19.90 -6.33 -27.09
C SER A 524 -19.34 -7.74 -27.30
N GLN A 525 -20.13 -8.77 -26.98
CA GLN A 525 -19.80 -10.18 -27.27
C GLN A 525 -20.00 -10.51 -28.76
N GLY A 526 -19.58 -9.60 -29.66
CA GLY A 526 -19.73 -9.74 -31.09
C GLY A 526 -18.44 -10.24 -31.74
N GLY A 527 -18.47 -11.45 -32.29
CA GLY A 527 -17.48 -11.88 -33.29
C GLY A 527 -16.34 -12.78 -32.81
N ILE A 528 -16.64 -13.87 -32.12
CA ILE A 528 -15.88 -15.12 -32.27
C ILE A 528 -16.84 -16.24 -32.69
N SER A 529 -17.44 -16.07 -33.86
CA SER A 529 -17.84 -17.21 -34.71
C SER A 529 -16.56 -17.72 -35.36
N GLY A 530 -16.21 -18.99 -35.10
CA GLY A 530 -14.93 -19.59 -35.48
C GLY A 530 -14.81 -20.04 -36.93
#